data_AF-A0A2N7U9I9-F1
#
_entry.id   AF-A0A2N7U9I9-F1
#
_cell.length_a   1.000
_cell.length_b   1.000
_cell.length_c   1.000
_cell.angle_alpha   90.00
_cell.angle_beta   90.00
_cell.angle_gamma   90.00
#
_symmetry.space_group_name_H-M   'P 1'
#
loop_
_entity.id
_entity.type
_entity.pdbx_description
1 polymer ?
#
loop_
_entity_poly.entity_id
_entity_poly.type
_entity_poly.pdbx_seq_one_letter_code
_entity_poly.pdbx_strand_id
1 'polypeptide(L)'
;MFEGKRLELAQRVWRTMERTDSRECRNCHDFEYMDYMDQSERALQRHLQGEAEGKTCIDCHKGVAHKLPDMSELDPSVAPGGLQNEG
;
A
#
# COMPACT_ATOMS: atom_id res chain seq x y z
N MET A 1 -4.81 -12.96 -22.13
CA MET A 1 -5.54 -13.31 -20.89
C MET A 1 -5.39 -12.18 -19.89
N PHE A 2 -6.32 -12.05 -18.93
CA PHE A 2 -6.28 -11.03 -17.86
C PHE A 2 -4.95 -11.04 -17.08
N GLU A 3 -4.38 -12.23 -16.85
CA GLU A 3 -3.16 -12.41 -16.06
C GLU A 3 -1.96 -11.62 -16.61
N GLY A 4 -1.75 -11.62 -17.94
CA GLY A 4 -0.66 -10.88 -18.58
C GLY A 4 -0.81 -9.35 -18.54
N LYS A 5 -1.91 -8.82 -18.00
CA LYS A 5 -2.12 -7.38 -17.78
C LYS A 5 -2.25 -7.03 -16.30
N ARG A 6 -2.14 -8.01 -15.40
CA ARG A 6 -2.42 -7.83 -13.97
C ARG A 6 -1.53 -6.77 -13.34
N LEU A 7 -0.24 -6.76 -13.69
CA LEU A 7 0.73 -5.77 -13.22
C LEU A 7 0.39 -4.35 -13.70
N GLU A 8 0.14 -4.18 -15.00
CA GLU A 8 -0.23 -2.89 -15.59
C GLU A 8 -1.47 -2.31 -14.92
N LEU A 9 -2.50 -3.13 -14.72
CA LEU A 9 -3.74 -2.74 -14.07
C LEU A 9 -3.52 -2.39 -12.59
N ALA A 10 -2.74 -3.18 -11.87
CA ALA A 10 -2.40 -2.91 -10.48
C ALA A 10 -1.70 -1.56 -10.32
N GLN A 11 -0.71 -1.25 -11.17
CA GLN A 11 -0.03 0.05 -11.13
C GLN A 11 -0.97 1.23 -11.43
N ARG A 12 -1.93 1.06 -12.34
CA ARG A 12 -2.94 2.10 -12.62
C ARG A 12 -3.81 2.37 -11.38
N VAL A 13 -4.19 1.31 -10.66
CA VAL A 13 -4.96 1.43 -9.41
C VAL A 13 -4.10 2.06 -8.32
N TRP A 14 -2.85 1.63 -8.13
CA TRP A 14 -1.96 2.21 -7.13
C TRP A 14 -1.74 3.71 -7.35
N ARG A 15 -1.41 4.12 -8.59
CA ARG A 15 -1.29 5.55 -8.92
C ARG A 15 -2.57 6.33 -8.65
N THR A 16 -3.73 5.69 -8.85
CA THR A 16 -5.01 6.32 -8.55
C THR A 16 -5.18 6.51 -7.05
N MET A 17 -4.93 5.47 -6.25
CA MET A 17 -4.99 5.51 -4.79
C MET A 17 -3.97 6.49 -4.19
N GLU A 18 -2.74 6.56 -4.72
CA GLU A 18 -1.73 7.54 -4.29
C GLU A 18 -2.24 8.96 -4.55
N ARG A 19 -2.77 9.23 -5.75
CA ARG A 19 -3.30 10.56 -6.13
C ARG A 19 -4.55 10.95 -5.34
N THR A 20 -5.36 10.00 -4.89
CA THR A 20 -6.60 10.26 -4.15
C THR A 20 -6.43 10.13 -2.65
N ASP A 21 -5.20 10.11 -2.13
CA ASP A 21 -4.90 9.88 -0.71
C ASP A 21 -5.61 8.65 -0.14
N SER A 22 -5.66 7.59 -0.96
CA SER A 22 -6.32 6.32 -0.63
C SER A 22 -7.75 6.51 -0.11
N ARG A 23 -8.50 7.45 -0.69
CA ARG A 23 -9.91 7.75 -0.33
C ARG A 23 -10.76 6.50 -0.09
N GLU A 24 -10.57 5.48 -0.90
CA GLU A 24 -11.29 4.21 -0.82
C GLU A 24 -11.02 3.45 0.49
N CYS A 25 -9.81 3.56 1.04
CA CYS A 25 -9.46 3.08 2.38
C CYS A 25 -9.98 4.05 3.46
N ARG A 26 -9.73 5.36 3.26
CA ARG A 26 -10.04 6.41 4.22
C ARG A 26 -11.51 6.63 4.51
N ASN A 27 -12.38 6.19 3.60
CA ASN A 27 -13.82 6.19 3.85
C ASN A 27 -14.22 5.38 5.11
N CYS A 28 -13.37 4.44 5.54
CA CYS A 28 -13.57 3.68 6.78
C CYS A 28 -12.36 3.69 7.73
N HIS A 29 -11.15 4.04 7.27
CA HIS A 29 -9.92 4.03 8.06
C HIS A 29 -9.18 5.37 7.99
N ASP A 30 -9.16 6.14 9.07
CA ASP A 30 -8.41 7.39 9.11
C ASP A 30 -7.41 7.38 10.27
N PHE A 31 -6.24 7.99 10.07
CA PHE A 31 -5.22 8.14 11.10
C PHE A 31 -5.79 8.82 12.36
N GLU A 32 -6.71 9.76 12.22
CA GLU A 32 -7.35 10.45 13.34
C GLU A 32 -8.22 9.52 14.22
N TYR A 33 -8.73 8.44 13.65
CA TYR A 33 -9.69 7.54 14.31
C TYR A 33 -9.11 6.14 14.59
N MET A 34 -7.85 5.88 14.23
CA MET A 34 -7.20 4.63 14.57
C MET A 34 -6.94 4.56 16.07
N ASP A 35 -7.31 3.43 16.68
CA ASP A 35 -6.82 3.13 18.02
C ASP A 35 -5.37 2.65 17.91
N TYR A 36 -4.45 3.52 18.31
CA TYR A 36 -3.02 3.27 18.30
C TYR A 36 -2.57 2.31 19.41
N MET A 37 -3.33 2.20 20.50
CA MET A 37 -2.98 1.37 21.66
C MET A 37 -3.30 -0.11 21.42
N ASP A 38 -4.27 -0.39 20.54
CA ASP A 38 -4.62 -1.74 20.10
C ASP A 38 -3.68 -2.30 19.02
N GLN A 39 -2.74 -1.49 18.53
CA GLN A 39 -1.77 -1.89 17.51
C GLN A 39 -0.52 -2.52 18.12
N SER A 40 0.10 -3.47 17.42
CA SER A 40 1.45 -3.91 17.78
C SER A 40 2.42 -2.73 17.74
N GLU A 41 3.44 -2.71 18.60
CA GLU A 41 4.45 -1.64 18.66
C GLU A 41 5.02 -1.29 17.27
N ARG A 42 5.32 -2.30 16.45
CA ARG A 42 5.82 -2.08 15.09
C ARG A 42 4.81 -1.34 14.22
N ALA A 43 3.54 -1.71 14.27
CA ALA A 43 2.48 -1.08 13.47
C ALA A 43 2.26 0.36 13.92
N LEU A 44 2.19 0.59 15.23
CA LEU A 44 2.10 1.92 15.83
C LEU A 44 3.19 2.86 15.29
N GLN A 45 4.46 2.46 15.42
CA GLN A 45 5.59 3.27 14.95
C GLN A 45 5.52 3.56 13.44
N ARG A 46 5.02 2.60 12.64
CA ARG A 46 4.90 2.78 11.18
C ARG A 46 3.75 3.68 10.79
N HIS A 47 2.61 3.59 11.47
CA HIS A 47 1.49 4.47 11.21
C HIS A 47 1.79 5.91 11.64
N LEU A 48 2.38 6.12 12.83
CA LEU A 48 2.83 7.45 13.27
C LEU A 48 3.84 8.07 12.30
N GLN A 49 4.81 7.28 11.84
CA GLN A 49 5.76 7.73 10.82
C GLN A 49 5.06 8.07 9.50
N GLY A 50 4.15 7.22 9.03
CA GLY A 50 3.41 7.42 7.79
C GLY A 50 2.55 8.67 7.81
N GLU A 51 1.84 8.92 8.92
CA GLU A 51 1.06 10.14 9.13
C GLU A 51 1.94 11.38 9.13
N ALA A 52 3.04 11.37 9.89
CA ALA A 52 3.98 12.49 9.95
C ALA A 52 4.64 12.82 8.60
N GLU A 53 4.88 11.80 7.77
CA GLU A 53 5.44 11.94 6.42
C GLU A 53 4.39 12.27 5.35
N GLY A 54 3.10 12.32 5.70
CA GLY A 54 2.00 12.58 4.76
C GLY A 54 1.81 11.47 3.73
N LYS A 55 2.13 10.22 4.10
CA LYS A 55 1.94 9.05 3.23
C LYS A 55 0.47 8.67 3.11
N THR A 56 0.15 8.08 1.98
CA THR A 56 -1.14 7.46 1.71
C THR A 56 -1.14 5.99 2.16
N CYS A 57 -2.31 5.42 2.43
CA CYS A 57 -2.41 4.02 2.86
C CYS A 57 -1.74 3.06 1.85
N ILE A 58 -1.92 3.33 0.56
CA ILE A 58 -1.38 2.48 -0.51
C ILE A 58 0.14 2.57 -0.65
N ASP A 59 0.82 3.56 -0.06
CA ASP A 59 2.29 3.62 -0.11
C ASP A 59 2.94 2.41 0.56
N CYS A 60 2.27 1.83 1.56
CA CYS A 60 2.73 0.62 2.26
C CYS A 60 1.81 -0.59 2.03
N HIS A 61 0.49 -0.40 1.90
CA HIS A 61 -0.48 -1.51 1.88
C HIS A 61 -0.79 -2.06 0.47
N LYS A 62 0.18 -2.05 -0.45
CA LYS A 62 0.06 -2.76 -1.74
C LYS A 62 -0.03 -4.26 -1.47
N GLY A 63 -1.15 -4.85 -1.86
CA GLY A 63 -1.39 -6.28 -1.65
C GLY A 63 -2.27 -6.64 -0.45
N VAL A 64 -2.75 -5.65 0.32
CA VAL A 64 -3.52 -5.90 1.55
C VAL A 64 -4.89 -6.55 1.27
N ALA A 65 -5.62 -6.04 0.28
CA ALA A 65 -6.96 -6.53 -0.06
C ALA A 65 -6.92 -7.66 -1.11
N HIS A 66 -5.90 -7.67 -1.96
CA HIS A 66 -5.76 -8.60 -3.07
C HIS A 66 -4.30 -8.98 -3.24
N LYS A 67 -4.01 -10.23 -3.63
CA LYS A 67 -2.63 -10.68 -3.90
C LYS A 67 -1.90 -9.74 -4.87
N LEU A 68 -0.61 -9.50 -4.65
CA LEU A 68 0.20 -8.75 -5.60
C LEU A 68 0.25 -9.43 -6.98
N PRO A 69 0.34 -8.66 -8.08
CA PRO A 69 0.67 -9.23 -9.38
C PRO A 69 2.09 -9.79 -9.38
N ASP A 70 2.43 -10.55 -10.42
CA ASP A 70 3.83 -10.84 -10.70
C ASP A 70 4.58 -9.51 -10.96
N MET A 71 5.60 -9.25 -10.15
CA MET A 71 6.39 -8.02 -10.17
C MET A 71 7.72 -8.19 -10.91
N SER A 72 7.99 -9.37 -11.49
CA SER A 72 9.26 -9.68 -12.17
C SER A 72 9.55 -8.78 -13.37
N GLU A 73 8.51 -8.17 -13.96
CA GLU A 73 8.62 -7.21 -15.07
C GLU A 73 8.93 -5.77 -14.62
N LEU A 74 8.95 -5.48 -13.30
CA LEU A 74 9.32 -4.16 -12.79
C LEU A 74 10.83 -4.02 -12.63
N ASP A 75 11.32 -2.82 -12.90
CA ASP A 75 12.67 -2.42 -12.49
C ASP A 75 12.79 -2.58 -10.95
N PRO A 76 13.79 -3.31 -10.45
CA PRO A 76 14.00 -3.51 -9.01
C PRO A 76 14.13 -2.21 -8.20
N SER A 77 14.50 -1.09 -8.84
CA SER A 77 14.57 0.23 -8.21
C SER A 77 13.21 0.92 -8.06
N VAL A 78 12.18 0.45 -8.77
CA VAL A 78 10.80 0.96 -8.76
C VAL A 78 9.89 0.09 -7.89
N ALA A 79 10.33 -1.12 -7.54
CA ALA A 79 9.65 -1.94 -6.56
C ALA A 79 9.62 -1.18 -5.22
N PRO A 80 8.43 -0.88 -4.65
CA PRO A 80 8.35 -0.14 -3.40
C PRO A 80 9.09 -0.92 -2.32
N GLY A 81 10.12 -0.28 -1.76
CA GLY A 81 11.00 -0.84 -0.73
C GLY A 81 10.20 -1.27 0.49
N GLY A 82 9.81 -2.54 0.52
CA GLY A 82 8.97 -3.12 1.56
C GLY A 82 8.31 -4.45 1.19
N LEU A 83 8.23 -4.78 -0.10
CA LEU A 83 7.60 -6.03 -0.55
C LEU A 83 8.65 -6.92 -1.20
N GLN A 84 9.45 -7.56 -0.37
CA GLN A 84 10.24 -8.72 -0.77
C GLN A 84 9.26 -9.86 -1.08
N ASN A 85 9.48 -10.53 -2.20
CA ASN A 85 8.79 -11.77 -2.54
C ASN A 85 9.15 -12.83 -1.49
N GLU A 86 8.37 -12.93 -0.43
CA GLU A 86 8.44 -14.07 0.48
C GLU A 86 7.50 -15.14 -0.08
N GLY A 87 8.11 -16.24 -0.54
CA GLY A 87 7.44 -17.40 -1.12
C GLY A 87 6.68 -18.25 -0.12
#